data_AF-A0A350YBS3-F1
#
_entry.id   AF-A0A350YBS3-F1
#
_cell.length_a   1.000
_cell.length_b   1.000
_cell.length_c   1.000
_cell.angle_alpha   90.00
_cell.angle_beta   90.00
_cell.angle_gamma   90.00
#
_symmetry.space_group_name_H-M   'P 1'
#
loop_
_entity.id
_entity.type
_entity.pdbx_description
1 polymer ?
#
loop_
_entity_poly.entity_id
_entity_poly.type
_entity_poly.pdbx_seq_one_letter_code
_entity_poly.pdbx_strand_id
1 'polypeptide(L)'
;MRLQANGDVRVTGNVYANGMLLSSSRELKENIAELSGKEAVEALKNLNPVKFNFKADSDKNLHIGFIAEDVPELVATSDRKTLSPMDIVAVLTQALKEQQNTISALAEKVKLLEAKTA
;
A
#
# COMPACT_ATOMS: atom_id res chain seq x y z
N MET A 1 19.83 2.79 26.24
CA MET A 1 18.81 1.85 26.78
C MET A 1 18.22 1.10 25.59
N ARG A 2 18.08 -0.23 25.67
CA ARG A 2 17.47 -1.05 24.61
C ARG A 2 16.16 -1.63 25.14
N LEU A 3 15.05 -1.28 24.52
CA LEU A 3 13.76 -1.93 24.78
C LEU A 3 13.69 -3.18 23.90
N GLN A 4 13.33 -4.32 24.50
CA GLN A 4 13.04 -5.56 23.79
C GLN A 4 11.64 -6.01 24.20
N ALA A 5 10.78 -6.26 23.22
CA ALA A 5 9.44 -6.80 23.42
C ALA A 5 9.26 -7.97 22.46
N ASN A 6 8.73 -9.08 22.97
CA ASN A 6 8.35 -10.24 22.17
C ASN A 6 6.82 -10.28 22.12
N GLY A 7 6.25 -9.69 21.06
CA GLY A 7 4.80 -9.58 20.88
C GLY A 7 4.41 -8.22 20.29
N ASP A 8 3.13 -7.88 20.44
CA ASP A 8 2.58 -6.64 19.89
C ASP A 8 2.87 -5.43 20.78
N VAL A 9 3.22 -4.30 20.16
CA VAL A 9 3.40 -3.02 20.83
C VAL A 9 2.33 -2.05 20.31
N ARG A 10 1.42 -1.64 21.18
CA ARG A 10 0.41 -0.61 20.87
C ARG A 10 0.85 0.74 21.42
N VAL A 11 1.01 1.72 20.53
CA VAL A 11 1.34 3.11 20.89
C VAL A 11 0.14 3.99 20.49
N THR A 12 -0.38 4.76 21.44
CA THR A 12 -1.52 5.68 21.19
C THR A 12 -1.07 7.06 20.70
N GLY A 13 0.23 7.36 20.79
CA GLY A 13 0.84 8.60 20.31
C GLY A 13 1.82 8.36 19.14
N ASN A 14 2.68 9.35 18.91
CA ASN A 14 3.66 9.31 17.82
C ASN A 14 4.87 8.43 18.16
N VAL A 15 5.40 7.75 17.14
CA VAL A 15 6.68 7.04 17.20
C VAL A 15 7.71 7.83 16.41
N TYR A 16 8.76 8.30 17.07
CA TYR A 16 9.91 8.97 16.44
C TYR A 16 11.08 8.00 16.37
N ALA A 17 11.50 7.64 15.16
CA ALA A 17 12.60 6.70 14.94
C ALA A 17 13.45 7.16 13.75
N ASN A 18 14.79 7.05 13.89
CA ASN A 18 15.71 7.34 12.79
C ASN A 18 15.68 6.24 11.70
N GLY A 19 15.24 5.03 12.04
CA GLY A 19 15.13 3.92 11.11
C GLY A 19 14.19 2.85 11.64
N MET A 20 13.48 2.20 10.71
CA MET A 20 12.60 1.07 10.97
C MET A 20 12.98 -0.04 10.00
N LEU A 21 13.47 -1.17 10.52
CA LEU A 21 13.83 -2.34 9.73
C LEU A 21 12.77 -3.42 9.99
N LEU A 22 12.19 -3.95 8.92
CA LEU A 22 11.16 -4.98 8.98
C LEU A 22 11.75 -6.32 8.58
N SER A 23 11.46 -7.36 9.37
CA SER A 23 11.85 -8.73 9.04
C SER A 23 11.15 -9.18 7.76
N SER A 24 11.91 -9.47 6.71
CA SER A 24 11.36 -9.91 5.42
C SER A 24 12.32 -10.87 4.71
N SER A 25 12.50 -12.07 5.26
CA SER A 25 13.29 -13.16 4.66
C SER A 25 12.37 -14.26 4.11
N ARG A 26 12.83 -15.00 3.10
CA ARG A 26 12.16 -16.23 2.63
C ARG A 26 12.13 -17.31 3.70
N GLU A 27 13.11 -17.33 4.61
CA GLU A 27 13.14 -18.26 5.75
C GLU A 27 12.03 -17.98 6.76
N LEU A 28 11.47 -16.77 6.75
CA LEU A 28 10.39 -16.33 7.64
C LEU A 28 9.02 -16.35 6.96
N LYS A 29 8.93 -16.77 5.68
CA LYS A 29 7.71 -16.68 4.87
C LYS A 29 7.45 -18.02 4.18
N GLU A 30 6.21 -18.45 4.18
CA GLU A 30 5.72 -19.62 3.46
C GLU A 30 4.60 -19.23 2.47
N ASN A 31 4.21 -20.15 1.59
CA ASN A 31 3.12 -19.95 0.61
C ASN A 31 3.27 -18.68 -0.24
N ILE A 32 4.50 -18.34 -0.63
CA ILE A 32 4.80 -17.13 -1.42
C ILE A 32 4.24 -17.28 -2.84
N ALA A 33 3.26 -16.45 -3.18
CA ALA A 33 2.70 -16.29 -4.51
C ALA A 33 2.95 -14.88 -5.06
N GLU A 34 2.84 -14.72 -6.38
CA GLU A 34 2.91 -13.41 -7.03
C GLU A 34 1.60 -12.64 -6.81
N LEU A 35 1.70 -11.33 -6.53
CA LEU A 35 0.56 -10.40 -6.62
C LEU A 35 0.42 -10.01 -8.10
N SER A 36 -0.66 -10.41 -8.76
CA SER A 36 -0.82 -10.10 -10.18
C SER A 36 -1.05 -8.61 -10.42
N GLY A 37 -0.69 -8.13 -11.62
CA GLY A 37 -0.95 -6.74 -12.02
C GLY A 37 -2.43 -6.38 -11.97
N LYS A 38 -3.31 -7.32 -12.37
CA LYS A 38 -4.77 -7.13 -12.32
C LYS A 38 -5.27 -6.95 -10.89
N GLU A 39 -4.89 -7.83 -9.98
CA GLU A 39 -5.28 -7.74 -8.56
C GLU A 39 -4.79 -6.42 -7.94
N ALA A 40 -3.55 -6.03 -8.21
CA ALA A 40 -2.99 -4.78 -7.71
C ALA A 40 -3.73 -3.55 -8.25
N VAL A 41 -4.05 -3.53 -9.55
CA VAL A 41 -4.80 -2.42 -10.16
C VAL A 41 -6.24 -2.36 -9.64
N GLU A 42 -6.90 -3.50 -9.44
CA GLU A 42 -8.25 -3.56 -8.85
C GLU A 42 -8.24 -3.09 -7.38
N ALA A 43 -7.25 -3.49 -6.59
CA ALA A 43 -7.09 -3.00 -5.23
C ALA A 43 -6.83 -1.48 -5.23
N LEU A 44 -5.93 -0.99 -6.08
CA LEU A 44 -5.63 0.45 -6.19
C LEU A 44 -6.87 1.28 -6.53
N LYS A 45 -7.72 0.83 -7.45
CA LYS A 45 -8.97 1.53 -7.80
C LYS A 45 -9.91 1.73 -6.61
N ASN A 46 -9.83 0.84 -5.62
CA ASN A 46 -10.67 0.85 -4.43
C ASN A 46 -9.94 1.44 -3.21
N LEU A 47 -8.68 1.84 -3.33
CA LEU A 47 -7.95 2.60 -2.31
C LEU A 47 -8.35 4.07 -2.36
N ASN A 48 -9.40 4.42 -1.62
CA ASN A 48 -9.95 5.78 -1.59
C ASN A 48 -9.37 6.60 -0.43
N PRO A 49 -8.47 7.57 -0.67
CA PRO A 49 -7.95 8.41 0.39
C PRO A 49 -9.02 9.39 0.88
N VAL A 50 -9.04 9.61 2.18
CA VAL A 50 -9.96 10.54 2.86
C VAL A 50 -9.18 11.51 3.75
N LYS A 51 -9.86 12.60 4.13
CA LYS A 51 -9.39 13.52 5.17
C LYS A 51 -10.20 13.27 6.43
N PHE A 52 -9.54 13.17 7.57
CA PHE A 52 -10.22 12.90 8.84
C PHE A 52 -9.48 13.55 10.02
N ASN A 53 -10.15 13.63 11.16
CA ASN A 53 -9.52 13.89 12.45
C ASN A 53 -9.89 12.75 13.41
N PHE A 54 -9.05 12.52 14.42
CA PHE A 54 -9.37 11.52 15.43
C PHE A 54 -10.39 12.06 16.44
N LYS A 55 -11.34 11.21 16.85
CA LYS A 55 -12.33 11.59 17.87
C LYS A 55 -11.68 12.01 19.18
N ALA A 56 -10.61 11.30 19.57
CA ALA A 56 -9.83 11.54 20.80
C ALA A 56 -8.85 12.72 20.70
N ASP A 57 -8.63 13.26 19.50
CA ASP A 57 -7.82 14.46 19.32
C ASP A 57 -8.64 15.71 19.67
N SER A 58 -8.23 16.41 20.73
CA SER A 58 -8.85 17.67 21.16
C SER A 58 -8.58 18.81 20.18
N ASP A 59 -7.42 18.80 19.54
CA ASP A 59 -6.95 19.88 18.68
C ASP A 59 -7.53 19.75 17.26
N LYS A 60 -8.22 18.64 16.99
CA LYS A 60 -8.87 18.31 15.71
C LYS A 60 -7.92 18.46 14.53
N ASN A 61 -6.68 18.01 14.70
CA ASN A 61 -5.69 18.02 13.64
C ASN A 61 -6.20 17.24 12.44
N LEU A 62 -6.00 17.80 11.26
CA LEU A 62 -6.41 17.18 10.01
C LEU A 62 -5.35 16.17 9.57
N HIS A 63 -5.80 14.97 9.26
CA HIS A 63 -4.99 13.88 8.73
C HIS A 63 -5.50 13.46 7.35
N ILE A 64 -4.62 12.85 6.56
CA ILE A 64 -4.96 12.18 5.31
C ILE A 64 -4.61 10.71 5.49
N GLY A 65 -5.50 9.82 5.03
CA GLY A 65 -5.29 8.39 5.10
C GLY A 65 -6.47 7.64 4.52
N PHE A 66 -6.76 6.47 5.08
CA PHE A 66 -7.83 5.60 4.60
C PHE A 66 -8.68 5.11 5.77
N ILE A 67 -9.92 4.72 5.49
CA ILE A 67 -10.79 4.02 6.42
C ILE A 67 -10.58 2.52 6.21
N ALA A 68 -10.17 1.81 7.26
CA ALA A 68 -9.81 0.39 7.17
C ALA A 68 -11.00 -0.49 6.74
N GLU A 69 -12.22 -0.07 7.07
CA GLU A 69 -13.46 -0.72 6.67
C GLU A 69 -13.81 -0.54 5.19
N ASP A 70 -13.25 0.47 4.52
CA ASP A 70 -13.63 0.85 3.15
C ASP A 70 -12.58 0.45 2.09
N VAL A 71 -11.42 -0.07 2.52
CA VAL A 71 -10.35 -0.49 1.60
C VAL A 71 -10.44 -1.98 1.21
N PRO A 72 -9.74 -2.41 0.16
CA PRO A 72 -9.63 -3.84 -0.18
C PRO A 72 -9.07 -4.68 0.97
N GLU A 73 -9.49 -5.95 1.04
CA GLU A 73 -8.98 -6.92 2.02
C GLU A 73 -7.45 -7.06 1.97
N LEU A 74 -6.85 -6.92 0.79
CA LEU A 74 -5.40 -7.01 0.57
C LEU A 74 -4.57 -6.02 1.42
N VAL A 75 -5.17 -4.93 1.91
CA VAL A 75 -4.47 -3.90 2.71
C VAL A 75 -5.09 -3.65 4.08
N ALA A 76 -6.21 -4.31 4.37
CA ALA A 76 -6.89 -4.23 5.66
C ALA A 76 -6.47 -5.41 6.54
N THR A 77 -6.34 -5.14 7.83
CA THR A 77 -6.28 -6.23 8.81
C THR A 77 -7.60 -6.98 8.89
N SER A 78 -7.57 -8.19 9.45
CA SER A 78 -8.74 -9.08 9.54
C SER A 78 -9.91 -8.48 10.33
N ASP A 79 -9.64 -7.61 11.30
CA ASP A 79 -10.68 -6.89 12.05
C ASP A 79 -11.21 -5.64 11.33
N ARG A 80 -10.59 -5.29 10.18
CA ARG A 80 -10.84 -4.10 9.37
C ARG A 80 -10.78 -2.78 10.15
N LYS A 81 -10.00 -2.70 11.23
CA LYS A 81 -9.81 -1.47 12.03
C LYS A 81 -8.41 -0.88 11.92
N THR A 82 -7.47 -1.65 11.37
CA THR A 82 -6.10 -1.19 11.16
C THR A 82 -5.64 -1.51 9.75
N LEU A 83 -4.66 -0.75 9.29
CA LEU A 83 -4.08 -0.82 7.95
C LEU A 83 -2.59 -1.11 8.07
N SER A 84 -2.04 -1.88 7.14
CA SER A 84 -0.60 -2.03 6.97
C SER A 84 -0.11 -1.05 5.90
N PRO A 85 0.71 -0.04 6.27
CA PRO A 85 1.31 0.85 5.27
C PRO A 85 2.17 0.08 4.25
N MET A 86 2.80 -1.02 4.66
CA MET A 86 3.62 -1.83 3.77
C MET A 86 2.79 -2.59 2.74
N ASP A 87 1.59 -3.04 3.10
CA ASP A 87 0.70 -3.75 2.17
C ASP A 87 0.21 -2.78 1.10
N ILE A 88 -0.13 -1.55 1.50
CA ILE A 88 -0.47 -0.46 0.57
C ILE A 88 0.70 -0.18 -0.38
N VAL A 89 1.94 -0.07 0.13
CA VAL A 89 3.13 0.14 -0.71
C VAL A 89 3.35 -1.01 -1.69
N ALA A 90 3.13 -2.27 -1.28
CA ALA A 90 3.25 -3.43 -2.16
C ALA A 90 2.23 -3.39 -3.31
N VAL A 91 0.97 -3.07 -3.00
CA VAL A 91 -0.10 -2.88 -3.99
C VAL A 91 0.24 -1.77 -4.98
N LEU A 92 0.63 -0.60 -4.47
CA LEU A 92 1.03 0.55 -5.31
C LEU A 92 2.21 0.20 -6.21
N THR A 93 3.21 -0.51 -5.69
CA THR A 93 4.38 -0.94 -6.46
C THR A 93 3.99 -1.82 -7.63
N GLN A 94 3.16 -2.84 -7.39
CA GLN A 94 2.76 -3.77 -8.45
C GLN A 94 1.82 -3.09 -9.46
N ALA A 95 0.89 -2.24 -9.01
CA ALA A 95 0.00 -1.49 -9.89
C ALA A 95 0.79 -0.52 -10.79
N LEU A 96 1.82 0.15 -10.27
CA LEU A 96 2.71 1.01 -11.06
C LEU A 96 3.50 0.21 -12.12
N LYS A 97 3.99 -0.98 -11.78
CA LYS A 97 4.65 -1.87 -12.74
C LYS A 97 3.70 -2.26 -13.87
N GLU A 98 2.45 -2.60 -13.55
CA GLU A 98 1.43 -2.94 -14.54
C GLU A 98 1.06 -1.75 -15.44
N GLN A 99 0.96 -0.55 -14.85
CA GLN A 99 0.76 0.69 -15.61
C GLN A 99 1.95 0.97 -16.53
N GLN A 100 3.19 0.77 -16.08
CA GLN A 100 4.38 0.95 -16.92
C GLN A 100 4.40 -0.01 -18.11
N ASN A 101 4.00 -1.27 -17.92
CA ASN A 101 3.85 -2.25 -19.00
C ASN A 101 2.81 -1.76 -20.03
N THR A 102 1.67 -1.28 -19.55
CA THR A 102 0.60 -0.74 -20.40
C THR A 102 1.08 0.48 -21.20
N ILE A 103 1.81 1.40 -20.56
CA ILE A 103 2.37 2.59 -21.21
C ILE A 103 3.34 2.20 -22.33
N SER A 104 4.27 1.27 -22.07
CA SER A 104 5.23 0.81 -23.07
C SER A 104 4.53 0.18 -24.27
N ALA A 105 3.53 -0.68 -24.03
CA ALA A 105 2.76 -1.31 -25.09
C ALA A 105 1.94 -0.31 -25.93
N LEU A 106 1.39 0.74 -25.29
CA LEU A 106 0.68 1.80 -25.99
C LEU A 106 1.63 2.68 -26.81
N ALA A 107 2.81 3.00 -26.28
CA ALA A 107 3.81 3.79 -27.00
C ALA A 107 4.30 3.08 -28.29
N GLU A 108 4.53 1.77 -28.23
CA GLU A 108 4.87 0.98 -29.42
C GLU A 108 3.75 0.99 -30.47
N LYS A 109 2.50 0.84 -30.02
CA LYS A 109 1.33 0.91 -30.92
C LYS A 109 1.22 2.27 -31.61
N VAL A 110 1.40 3.37 -30.87
CA VAL A 110 1.40 4.73 -31.42
C VAL A 110 2.47 4.86 -32.50
N LYS A 111 3.71 4.45 -32.23
CA LYS A 111 4.81 4.49 -33.20
C LYS A 111 4.49 3.71 -34.48
N LEU A 112 3.90 2.53 -34.36
CA LEU A 112 3.51 1.71 -35.52
C LEU A 112 2.38 2.34 -36.33
N LEU A 113 1.45 3.04 -35.67
CA LEU A 113 0.35 3.74 -36.35
C LEU A 113 0.87 4.98 -37.08
N GLU A 114 1.73 5.77 -36.45
CA GLU A 114 2.35 6.95 -37.06
C GLU A 114 3.14 6.57 -38.33
N ALA A 115 3.89 5.46 -38.28
CA ALA A 115 4.64 4.95 -39.44
C ALA A 115 3.75 4.43 -40.59
N LYS A 116 2.48 4.11 -40.33
CA LYS A 116 1.51 3.71 -41.37
C LYS A 116 0.78 4.88 -42.01
N THR A 117 0.75 6.02 -41.32
CA THR A 117 0.09 7.25 -41.77
C THR A 117 1.05 8.26 -42.40
N ALA A 118 2.37 8.03 -42.29
CA ALA A 118 3.43 8.75 -42.98
C ALA A 118 3.72 8.12 -44.35
#